data_AF-A0A520D1H4-F1
#
_entry.id   AF-A0A520D1H4-F1
#
_cell.length_a   1.000
_cell.length_b   1.000
_cell.length_c   1.000
_cell.angle_alpha   90.00
_cell.angle_beta   90.00
_cell.angle_gamma   90.00
#
_symmetry.space_group_name_H-M   'P 1'
#
loop_
_entity.id
_entity.type
_entity.pdbx_description
1 polymer ?
#
loop_
_entity_poly.entity_id
_entity_poly.type
_entity_poly.pdbx_seq_one_letter_code
_entity_poly.pdbx_strand_id
1 'polypeptide(L)'
;MIKPNPNQNLVVGSMSHEQELNNYKQRIANILESFTDAFFEVSGDWTILYWNKEAERLLDMPRETAVGQNLWQLYPEAVGLKFYTEYHRAIKMNTAVRFEEYYPPKDVWLEVSAFPDGNGLSIYFRNITERVSHLQAIEKQNSKLKEIAWIQAHKVRGPLSNIMGLASLLNDQNLDIAQIKEIAIRMKISAQDLDCVIKQIIEKG
;
A
#
# COMPACT_ATOMS: atom_id res chain seq x y z
N MET A 1 1.05 75.49 31.96
CA MET A 1 0.53 74.14 32.30
C MET A 1 -0.74 73.90 31.48
N ILE A 2 -0.64 73.20 30.35
CA ILE A 2 -1.76 72.77 29.52
C ILE A 2 -1.52 71.28 29.26
N LYS A 3 -2.45 70.42 29.68
CA LYS A 3 -2.34 68.95 29.56
C LYS A 3 -2.62 68.51 28.11
N PRO A 4 -1.93 67.48 27.57
CA PRO A 4 -2.27 66.92 26.27
C PRO A 4 -3.48 65.97 26.34
N ASN A 5 -4.18 65.91 25.21
CA ASN A 5 -5.48 65.25 24.96
C ASN A 5 -5.30 63.72 24.72
N PRO A 6 -6.11 62.82 25.33
CA PRO A 6 -5.81 61.37 25.29
C PRO A 6 -6.42 60.55 24.13
N ASN A 7 -7.06 61.16 23.12
CA ASN A 7 -7.84 60.39 22.12
C ASN A 7 -7.21 60.28 20.72
N GLN A 8 -6.00 59.71 20.58
CA GLN A 8 -5.43 59.44 19.24
C GLN A 8 -4.86 58.02 18.99
N ASN A 9 -5.09 57.03 19.86
CA ASN A 9 -4.35 55.75 19.75
C ASN A 9 -5.18 54.45 19.69
N LEU A 10 -6.38 54.44 19.09
CA LEU A 10 -7.27 53.26 19.16
C LEU A 10 -7.63 52.54 17.84
N VAL A 11 -7.04 52.87 16.69
CA VAL A 11 -7.43 52.24 15.40
C VAL A 11 -6.37 51.31 14.80
N VAL A 12 -5.17 51.21 15.39
CA VAL A 12 -4.06 50.44 14.78
C VAL A 12 -4.06 48.94 15.15
N GLY A 13 -4.80 48.52 16.18
CA GLY A 13 -4.72 47.15 16.75
C GLY A 13 -5.54 46.06 16.04
N SER A 14 -6.60 46.42 15.30
CA SER A 14 -7.50 45.42 14.67
C SER A 14 -7.02 44.95 13.29
N MET A 15 -6.40 45.82 12.49
CA MET A 15 -5.92 45.47 11.14
C MET A 15 -4.74 44.47 11.15
N SER A 16 -3.87 44.48 12.18
CA SER A 16 -2.71 43.57 12.20
C SER A 16 -3.09 42.12 12.51
N HIS A 17 -4.06 41.89 13.40
CA HIS A 17 -4.51 40.54 13.76
C HIS A 17 -5.25 39.86 12.62
N GLU A 18 -6.07 40.61 11.87
CA GLU A 18 -6.78 40.08 10.70
C GLU A 18 -5.80 39.77 9.55
N GLN A 19 -4.78 40.62 9.35
CA GLN A 19 -3.70 40.37 8.39
C GLN A 19 -2.80 39.20 8.79
N GLU A 20 -2.46 39.06 10.08
CA GLU A 20 -1.70 37.92 10.61
C GLU A 20 -2.49 36.62 10.48
N LEU A 21 -3.77 36.63 10.83
CA LEU A 21 -4.65 35.48 10.68
C LEU A 21 -4.79 35.08 9.20
N ASN A 22 -4.94 36.06 8.31
CA ASN A 22 -5.00 35.81 6.88
C ASN A 22 -3.67 35.27 6.33
N ASN A 23 -2.52 35.80 6.79
CA ASN A 23 -1.21 35.27 6.44
C ASN A 23 -1.01 33.84 6.97
N TYR A 24 -1.48 33.53 8.16
CA TYR A 24 -1.40 32.19 8.73
C TYR A 24 -2.25 31.19 7.93
N LYS A 25 -3.49 31.59 7.58
CA LYS A 25 -4.37 30.82 6.68
C LYS A 25 -3.73 30.61 5.31
N GLN A 26 -3.17 31.65 4.72
CA GLN A 26 -2.48 31.58 3.42
C GLN A 26 -1.26 30.67 3.49
N ARG A 27 -0.50 30.70 4.60
CA ARG A 27 0.69 29.86 4.79
C ARG A 27 0.34 28.39 5.00
N ILE A 28 -0.72 28.09 5.76
CA ILE A 28 -1.26 26.73 5.90
C ILE A 28 -1.78 26.25 4.54
N ALA A 29 -2.56 27.05 3.83
CA ALA A 29 -3.03 26.72 2.48
C ALA A 29 -1.87 26.45 1.52
N ASN A 30 -0.82 27.26 1.53
CA ASN A 30 0.36 27.05 0.68
C ASN A 30 1.15 25.78 1.05
N ILE A 31 1.22 25.42 2.34
CA ILE A 31 1.82 24.14 2.77
C ILE A 31 0.94 22.98 2.29
N LEU A 32 -0.37 23.09 2.41
CA LEU A 32 -1.33 22.07 1.95
C LEU A 32 -1.36 21.91 0.42
N GLU A 33 -1.19 23.01 -0.32
CA GLU A 33 -1.06 23.03 -1.79
C GLU A 33 0.33 22.58 -2.26
N SER A 34 1.32 22.53 -1.36
CA SER A 34 2.66 22.00 -1.66
C SER A 34 2.81 20.50 -1.43
N PHE A 35 1.83 19.86 -0.78
CA PHE A 35 1.79 18.40 -0.69
C PHE A 35 1.40 17.82 -2.05
N THR A 36 2.14 16.78 -2.46
CA THR A 36 1.79 15.93 -3.61
C THR A 36 0.55 15.07 -3.36
N ASP A 37 -0.01 15.14 -2.15
CA ASP A 37 -1.16 14.36 -1.70
C ASP A 37 -2.44 15.17 -1.85
N ALA A 38 -3.51 14.49 -2.20
CA ALA A 38 -4.82 15.09 -2.32
C ALA A 38 -5.41 15.34 -0.93
N PHE A 39 -6.09 16.47 -0.78
CA PHE A 39 -6.62 16.94 0.51
C PHE A 39 -7.96 17.65 0.35
N PHE A 40 -8.91 17.33 1.23
CA PHE A 40 -10.16 18.06 1.35
C PHE A 40 -10.67 18.08 2.80
N GLU A 41 -11.56 19.01 3.09
CA GLU A 41 -12.24 19.12 4.39
C GLU A 41 -13.75 19.05 4.21
N VAL A 42 -14.43 18.44 5.17
CA VAL A 42 -15.90 18.39 5.22
C VAL A 42 -16.40 18.84 6.59
N SER A 43 -17.59 19.43 6.64
CA SER A 43 -18.30 19.73 7.88
C SER A 43 -18.90 18.46 8.51
N GLY A 44 -19.45 18.59 9.73
CA GLY A 44 -20.21 17.52 10.39
C GLY A 44 -21.42 16.99 9.59
N ASP A 45 -21.98 17.79 8.69
CA ASP A 45 -23.07 17.40 7.77
C ASP A 45 -22.55 16.89 6.41
N TRP A 46 -21.25 16.63 6.30
CA TRP A 46 -20.56 16.17 5.09
C TRP A 46 -20.52 17.18 3.94
N THR A 47 -20.70 18.47 4.22
CA THR A 47 -20.53 19.52 3.22
C THR A 47 -19.05 19.78 3.01
N ILE A 48 -18.57 19.73 1.77
CA ILE A 48 -17.17 19.99 1.42
C ILE A 48 -16.85 21.48 1.64
N LEU A 49 -15.88 21.75 2.51
CA LEU A 49 -15.45 23.10 2.88
C LEU A 49 -14.19 23.54 2.12
N TYR A 50 -13.32 22.59 1.79
CA TYR A 50 -12.06 22.84 1.11
C TYR A 50 -11.69 21.67 0.21
N TRP A 51 -10.99 21.93 -0.90
CA TRP A 51 -10.63 20.94 -1.92
C TRP A 51 -9.34 21.34 -2.66
N ASN A 52 -8.18 20.73 -2.37
CA ASN A 52 -6.91 21.12 -3.00
C ASN A 52 -6.83 20.72 -4.49
N LYS A 53 -5.84 21.24 -5.23
CA LYS A 53 -5.63 20.92 -6.65
C LYS A 53 -5.37 19.43 -6.91
N GLU A 54 -4.67 18.75 -6.00
CA GLU A 54 -4.43 17.32 -6.15
C GLU A 54 -5.71 16.50 -5.96
N ALA A 55 -6.65 16.94 -5.13
CA ALA A 55 -7.98 16.34 -5.02
C ALA A 55 -8.78 16.55 -6.31
N GLU A 56 -8.70 17.74 -6.94
CA GLU A 56 -9.29 17.96 -8.28
C GLU A 56 -8.73 16.98 -9.30
N ARG A 57 -7.41 16.83 -9.32
CA ARG A 57 -6.71 15.96 -10.29
C ARG A 57 -7.04 14.48 -10.08
N LEU A 58 -7.03 14.02 -8.83
CA LEU A 58 -7.20 12.59 -8.52
C LEU A 58 -8.65 12.14 -8.65
N LEU A 59 -9.59 12.98 -8.22
CA LEU A 59 -11.02 12.67 -8.22
C LEU A 59 -11.76 13.23 -9.45
N ASP A 60 -11.09 14.04 -10.27
CA ASP A 60 -11.62 14.62 -11.51
C ASP A 60 -12.84 15.50 -11.27
N MET A 61 -12.75 16.31 -10.22
CA MET A 61 -13.82 17.17 -9.74
C MET A 61 -13.26 18.56 -9.43
N PRO A 62 -13.62 19.60 -10.20
CA PRO A 62 -13.19 20.96 -9.93
C PRO A 62 -13.65 21.44 -8.55
N ARG A 63 -12.80 22.18 -7.86
CA ARG A 63 -13.07 22.77 -6.53
C ARG A 63 -14.35 23.59 -6.55
N GLU A 64 -14.59 24.36 -7.61
CA GLU A 64 -15.77 25.23 -7.74
C GLU A 64 -17.07 24.44 -7.77
N THR A 65 -17.01 23.17 -8.20
CA THR A 65 -18.16 22.26 -8.20
C THR A 65 -18.25 21.46 -6.90
N ALA A 66 -17.11 21.09 -6.31
CA ALA A 66 -17.04 20.29 -5.09
C ALA A 66 -17.45 21.08 -3.84
N VAL A 67 -16.88 22.26 -3.66
CA VAL A 67 -17.05 23.05 -2.43
C VAL A 67 -18.50 23.51 -2.28
N GLY A 68 -19.05 23.33 -1.08
CA GLY A 68 -20.45 23.63 -0.75
C GLY A 68 -21.42 22.49 -1.05
N GLN A 69 -21.00 21.43 -1.72
CA GLN A 69 -21.82 20.24 -1.96
C GLN A 69 -21.63 19.20 -0.86
N ASN A 70 -22.58 18.27 -0.74
CA ASN A 70 -22.47 17.13 0.15
C ASN A 70 -21.58 16.03 -0.49
N LEU A 71 -20.58 15.56 0.25
CA LEU A 71 -19.62 14.55 -0.21
C LEU A 71 -20.28 13.29 -0.74
N TRP A 72 -21.30 12.78 -0.04
CA TRP A 72 -21.97 11.52 -0.39
C TRP A 72 -22.98 11.66 -1.53
N GLN A 73 -23.41 12.90 -1.82
CA GLN A 73 -24.22 13.18 -3.02
C GLN A 73 -23.36 13.25 -4.27
N LEU A 74 -22.14 13.78 -4.16
CA LEU A 74 -21.18 13.80 -5.27
C LEU A 74 -20.56 12.43 -5.55
N TYR A 75 -20.33 11.63 -4.50
CA TYR A 75 -19.70 10.30 -4.59
C TYR A 75 -20.55 9.23 -3.90
N PRO A 76 -21.77 8.93 -4.40
CA PRO A 76 -22.64 7.90 -3.82
C PRO A 76 -22.03 6.50 -3.83
N GLU A 77 -21.17 6.20 -4.80
CA GLU A 77 -20.46 4.93 -4.92
C GLU A 77 -19.44 4.70 -3.80
N ALA A 78 -18.96 5.77 -3.14
CA ALA A 78 -18.05 5.67 -2.00
C ALA A 78 -18.76 5.23 -0.71
N VAL A 79 -20.10 5.29 -0.67
CA VAL A 79 -20.92 4.88 0.50
C VAL A 79 -20.79 3.39 0.79
N GLY A 80 -20.61 2.56 -0.24
CA GLY A 80 -20.43 1.11 -0.10
C GLY A 80 -19.01 0.67 0.29
N LEU A 81 -18.06 1.61 0.43
CA LEU A 81 -16.64 1.32 0.63
C LEU A 81 -16.18 1.74 2.04
N LYS A 82 -14.92 1.47 2.38
CA LYS A 82 -14.36 1.90 3.67
C LYS A 82 -14.43 3.40 3.91
N PHE A 83 -14.38 4.24 2.86
CA PHE A 83 -14.45 5.69 3.00
C PHE A 83 -15.61 6.13 3.91
N TYR A 84 -16.81 5.64 3.66
CA TYR A 84 -17.99 5.99 4.45
C TYR A 84 -17.89 5.51 5.90
N THR A 85 -17.61 4.22 6.09
CA THR A 85 -17.57 3.62 7.43
C THR A 85 -16.45 4.20 8.31
N GLU A 86 -15.27 4.43 7.73
CA GLU A 86 -14.10 4.96 8.42
C GLU A 86 -14.23 6.45 8.74
N TYR A 87 -14.78 7.26 7.83
CA TYR A 87 -15.01 8.68 8.10
C TYR A 87 -16.06 8.87 9.20
N HIS A 88 -17.16 8.12 9.15
CA HIS A 88 -18.16 8.14 10.23
C HIS A 88 -17.57 7.66 11.55
N ARG A 89 -16.68 6.66 11.53
CA ARG A 89 -15.97 6.19 12.73
C ARG A 89 -15.07 7.29 13.29
N ALA A 90 -14.30 7.97 12.45
CA ALA A 90 -13.39 9.03 12.85
C ALA A 90 -14.11 10.16 13.58
N ILE A 91 -15.24 10.62 13.02
CA ILE A 91 -16.09 11.64 13.66
C ILE A 91 -16.72 11.09 14.96
N LYS A 92 -17.37 9.92 14.90
CA LYS A 92 -18.11 9.36 16.05
C LYS A 92 -17.21 9.08 17.25
N MET A 93 -16.00 8.59 17.01
CA MET A 93 -15.04 8.24 18.06
C MET A 93 -14.07 9.37 18.37
N ASN A 94 -14.12 10.47 17.61
CA ASN A 94 -13.17 11.57 17.67
C ASN A 94 -11.71 11.08 17.65
N THR A 95 -11.39 10.17 16.73
CA THR A 95 -10.05 9.59 16.58
C THR A 95 -9.62 9.67 15.12
N ALA A 96 -8.32 9.91 14.90
CA ALA A 96 -7.74 9.80 13.58
C ALA A 96 -7.83 8.34 13.08
N VAL A 97 -8.12 8.18 11.79
CA VAL A 97 -8.14 6.87 11.12
C VAL A 97 -7.22 6.89 9.91
N ARG A 98 -6.61 5.74 9.62
CA ARG A 98 -5.81 5.52 8.42
C ARG A 98 -6.15 4.16 7.82
N PHE A 99 -6.39 4.11 6.51
CA PHE A 99 -6.73 2.88 5.82
C PHE A 99 -6.33 2.94 4.34
N GLU A 100 -6.23 1.77 3.72
CA GLU A 100 -6.08 1.62 2.28
C GLU A 100 -7.40 1.08 1.71
N GLU A 101 -7.85 1.67 0.60
CA GLU A 101 -9.07 1.26 -0.10
C GLU A 101 -8.90 1.40 -1.61
N TYR A 102 -9.42 0.42 -2.35
CA TYR A 102 -9.53 0.49 -3.80
C TYR A 102 -10.76 1.30 -4.17
N TYR A 103 -10.58 2.27 -5.08
CA TYR A 103 -11.65 3.10 -5.60
C TYR A 103 -11.97 2.71 -7.04
N PRO A 104 -13.02 1.89 -7.27
CA PRO A 104 -13.32 1.31 -8.58
C PRO A 104 -13.56 2.32 -9.72
N PRO A 105 -14.24 3.47 -9.51
CA PRO A 105 -14.55 4.40 -10.62
C PRO A 105 -13.32 4.98 -11.33
N LYS A 106 -12.18 5.03 -10.64
CA LYS A 106 -10.93 5.55 -11.18
C LYS A 106 -9.84 4.48 -11.33
N ASP A 107 -10.11 3.23 -10.94
CA ASP A 107 -9.14 2.13 -10.93
C ASP A 107 -7.84 2.51 -10.18
N VAL A 108 -8.02 3.02 -8.95
CA VAL A 108 -6.88 3.44 -8.11
C VAL A 108 -6.96 2.87 -6.71
N TRP A 109 -5.79 2.56 -6.15
CA TRP A 109 -5.64 2.30 -4.73
C TRP A 109 -5.28 3.59 -4.01
N LEU A 110 -6.02 3.89 -2.96
CA LEU A 110 -5.84 5.09 -2.15
C LEU A 110 -5.42 4.71 -0.74
N GLU A 111 -4.34 5.33 -0.26
CA GLU A 111 -4.04 5.40 1.16
C GLU A 111 -4.68 6.68 1.71
N VAL A 112 -5.55 6.55 2.70
CA VAL A 112 -6.34 7.64 3.26
C VAL A 112 -6.00 7.84 4.73
N SER A 113 -5.85 9.09 5.14
CA SER A 113 -5.77 9.50 6.55
C SER A 113 -6.82 10.57 6.82
N ALA A 114 -7.64 10.37 7.84
CA ALA A 114 -8.69 11.32 8.20
C ALA A 114 -8.58 11.72 9.67
N PHE A 115 -8.68 13.02 9.93
CA PHE A 115 -8.46 13.64 11.23
C PHE A 115 -9.70 14.47 11.62
N PRO A 116 -10.40 14.13 12.71
CA PRO A 116 -11.49 14.94 13.20
C PRO A 116 -10.94 16.22 13.85
N ASP A 117 -11.61 17.35 13.61
CA ASP A 117 -11.20 18.67 14.11
C ASP A 117 -12.26 19.34 15.01
N GLY A 118 -13.31 18.57 15.39
CA GLY A 118 -14.43 19.02 16.21
C GLY A 118 -15.58 19.66 15.42
N ASN A 119 -15.33 20.19 14.23
CA ASN A 119 -16.36 20.79 13.36
C ASN A 119 -16.65 19.95 12.11
N GLY A 120 -15.83 18.93 11.86
CA GLY A 120 -15.96 18.00 10.76
C GLY A 120 -14.77 17.06 10.66
N LEU A 121 -14.21 16.96 9.46
CA LEU A 121 -13.14 16.02 9.15
C LEU A 121 -12.19 16.61 8.09
N SER A 122 -10.90 16.53 8.36
CA SER A 122 -9.83 16.81 7.39
C SER A 122 -9.32 15.49 6.81
N ILE A 123 -9.36 15.32 5.49
CA ILE A 123 -9.03 14.08 4.79
C ILE A 123 -7.83 14.30 3.87
N TYR A 124 -6.83 13.45 4.01
CA TYR A 124 -5.68 13.34 3.14
C TYR A 124 -5.69 11.98 2.43
N PHE A 125 -5.37 11.95 1.15
CA PHE A 125 -5.26 10.70 0.42
C PHE A 125 -4.20 10.73 -0.66
N ARG A 126 -3.55 9.58 -0.83
CA ARG A 126 -2.45 9.38 -1.78
C ARG A 126 -2.77 8.21 -2.70
N ASN A 127 -2.49 8.37 -3.98
CA ASN A 127 -2.50 7.26 -4.92
C ASN A 127 -1.31 6.32 -4.64
N ILE A 128 -1.61 5.08 -4.29
CA ILE A 128 -0.63 4.01 -4.04
C ILE A 128 -0.72 2.88 -5.08
N THR A 129 -1.43 3.08 -6.20
CA THR A 129 -1.63 2.08 -7.25
C THR A 129 -0.30 1.52 -7.74
N GLU A 130 0.70 2.37 -7.98
CA GLU A 130 2.03 1.92 -8.44
C GLU A 130 2.69 1.01 -7.41
N ARG A 131 2.67 1.38 -6.13
CA ARG A 131 3.20 0.57 -5.02
C ARG A 131 2.50 -0.79 -4.95
N VAL A 132 1.16 -0.81 -5.02
CA VAL A 132 0.38 -2.06 -4.98
C VAL A 132 0.70 -2.94 -6.20
N SER A 133 0.83 -2.34 -7.38
CA SER A 133 1.15 -3.04 -8.63
C SER A 133 2.53 -3.69 -8.59
N HIS A 134 3.54 -2.98 -8.09
CA HIS A 134 4.89 -3.52 -7.91
C HIS A 134 4.91 -4.67 -6.91
N LEU A 135 4.21 -4.54 -5.78
CA LEU A 135 4.10 -5.61 -4.79
C LEU A 135 3.45 -6.87 -5.37
N GLN A 136 2.35 -6.72 -6.10
CA GLN A 136 1.69 -7.84 -6.77
C GLN A 136 2.58 -8.49 -7.84
N ALA A 137 3.37 -7.70 -8.58
CA ALA A 137 4.31 -8.22 -9.56
C ALA A 137 5.41 -9.07 -8.90
N ILE A 138 5.97 -8.59 -7.78
CA ILE A 138 6.97 -9.31 -6.98
C ILE A 138 6.39 -10.61 -6.42
N GLU A 139 5.18 -10.57 -5.85
CA GLU A 139 4.51 -11.77 -5.32
C GLU A 139 4.26 -12.82 -6.41
N LYS A 140 3.88 -12.38 -7.60
CA LYS A 140 3.71 -13.25 -8.77
C LYS A 140 5.03 -13.88 -9.21
N GLN A 141 6.11 -13.11 -9.23
CA GLN A 141 7.45 -13.62 -9.54
C GLN A 141 7.92 -14.63 -8.49
N ASN A 142 7.75 -14.33 -7.20
CA ASN A 142 8.10 -15.23 -6.09
C ASN A 142 7.31 -16.54 -6.14
N SER A 143 6.03 -16.47 -6.48
CA SER A 143 5.18 -17.67 -6.62
C SER A 143 5.66 -18.57 -7.75
N LYS A 144 6.03 -17.99 -8.90
CA LYS A 144 6.63 -18.73 -10.02
C LYS A 144 7.98 -19.36 -9.66
N LEU A 145 8.85 -18.62 -8.96
CA LEU A 145 10.13 -19.15 -8.49
C LEU A 145 9.94 -20.34 -7.55
N LYS A 146 8.96 -20.27 -6.64
CA LYS A 146 8.61 -21.39 -5.74
C LYS A 146 8.11 -22.61 -6.49
N GLU A 147 7.26 -22.42 -7.50
CA GLU A 147 6.76 -23.52 -8.35
C GLU A 147 7.90 -24.21 -9.09
N ILE A 148 8.81 -23.43 -9.71
CA ILE A 148 9.99 -23.96 -10.38
C ILE A 148 10.88 -24.73 -9.39
N ALA A 149 11.17 -24.15 -8.23
CA ALA A 149 11.97 -24.78 -7.19
C ALA A 149 11.35 -26.12 -6.72
N TRP A 150 10.02 -26.17 -6.58
CA TRP A 150 9.30 -27.40 -6.22
C TRP A 150 9.45 -28.49 -7.29
N ILE A 151 9.28 -28.15 -8.57
CA ILE A 151 9.47 -29.08 -9.69
C ILE A 151 10.92 -29.58 -9.75
N GLN A 152 11.89 -28.68 -9.58
CA GLN A 152 13.31 -29.03 -9.60
C GLN A 152 13.67 -29.96 -8.44
N ALA A 153 13.18 -29.68 -7.24
CA ALA A 153 13.37 -30.54 -6.08
C ALA A 153 12.76 -31.94 -6.28
N HIS A 154 11.59 -32.04 -6.94
CA HIS A 154 10.98 -33.32 -7.27
C HIS A 154 11.87 -34.16 -8.22
N LYS A 155 12.46 -33.53 -9.24
CA LYS A 155 13.37 -34.19 -10.19
C LYS A 155 14.66 -34.67 -9.54
N VAL A 156 15.20 -33.91 -8.59
CA VAL A 156 16.39 -34.30 -7.80
C VAL A 156 16.08 -35.46 -6.85
N ARG A 157 14.88 -35.46 -6.25
CA ARG A 157 14.47 -36.46 -5.25
C ARG A 157 14.44 -37.89 -5.78
N GLY A 158 14.02 -38.09 -7.04
CA GLY A 158 13.94 -39.41 -7.67
C GLY A 158 15.26 -40.20 -7.63
N PRO A 159 16.33 -39.73 -8.31
CA PRO A 159 17.61 -40.43 -8.32
C PRO A 159 18.26 -40.50 -6.94
N LEU A 160 18.09 -39.46 -6.10
CA LEU A 160 18.58 -39.51 -4.71
C LEU A 160 17.92 -40.62 -3.89
N SER A 161 16.61 -40.79 -4.01
CA SER A 161 15.86 -41.85 -3.31
C SER A 161 16.32 -43.24 -3.78
N ASN A 162 16.62 -43.39 -5.07
CA ASN A 162 17.18 -44.64 -5.60
C ASN A 162 18.56 -44.92 -5.03
N ILE A 163 19.47 -43.93 -4.99
CA ILE A 163 20.81 -44.09 -4.41
C ILE A 163 20.70 -44.48 -2.92
N MET A 164 19.83 -43.80 -2.15
CA MET A 164 19.63 -44.10 -0.73
C MET A 164 19.05 -45.50 -0.50
N GLY A 165 18.08 -45.92 -1.32
CA GLY A 165 17.50 -47.26 -1.25
C GLY A 165 18.53 -48.34 -1.56
N LEU A 166 19.31 -48.16 -2.63
CA LEU A 166 20.38 -49.07 -3.02
C LEU A 166 21.51 -49.12 -1.98
N ALA A 167 21.90 -47.98 -1.42
CA ALA A 167 22.87 -47.91 -0.33
C ALA A 167 22.38 -48.66 0.93
N SER A 168 21.07 -48.61 1.21
CA SER A 168 20.48 -49.35 2.32
C SER A 168 20.52 -50.87 2.08
N LEU A 169 20.37 -51.33 0.84
CA LEU A 169 20.49 -52.75 0.49
C LEU A 169 21.92 -53.27 0.71
N LEU A 170 22.95 -52.45 0.54
CA LEU A 170 24.35 -52.84 0.82
C LEU A 170 24.63 -53.18 2.29
N ASN A 171 23.72 -52.83 3.21
CA ASN A 171 23.85 -53.21 4.62
C ASN A 171 23.38 -54.65 4.91
N ASP A 172 22.87 -55.38 3.91
CA ASP A 172 22.49 -56.80 4.07
C ASP A 172 23.73 -57.72 4.13
N GLN A 173 23.77 -58.58 5.14
CA GLN A 173 24.89 -59.49 5.41
C GLN A 173 24.95 -60.69 4.45
N ASN A 174 23.92 -60.93 3.65
CA ASN A 174 23.79 -62.10 2.77
C ASN A 174 24.00 -61.81 1.28
N LEU A 175 24.61 -60.69 0.92
CA LEU A 175 24.86 -60.35 -0.49
C LEU A 175 26.06 -61.10 -1.07
N ASP A 176 25.88 -61.67 -2.27
CA ASP A 176 26.99 -62.18 -3.07
C ASP A 176 27.67 -61.07 -3.89
N ILE A 177 28.84 -61.40 -4.48
CA ILE A 177 29.63 -60.45 -5.28
C ILE A 177 28.86 -59.96 -6.52
N ALA A 178 27.98 -60.77 -7.10
CA ALA A 178 27.20 -60.40 -8.28
C ALA A 178 26.12 -59.37 -7.91
N GLN A 179 25.43 -59.57 -6.79
CA GLN A 179 24.44 -58.64 -6.24
C GLN A 179 25.09 -57.30 -5.83
N ILE A 180 26.26 -57.33 -5.19
CA ILE A 180 27.02 -56.11 -4.86
C ILE A 180 27.38 -55.33 -6.13
N LYS A 181 27.84 -56.01 -7.18
CA LYS A 181 28.16 -55.38 -8.47
C LYS A 181 26.92 -54.77 -9.13
N GLU A 182 25.79 -55.48 -9.12
CA GLU A 182 24.53 -54.99 -9.68
C GLU A 182 24.04 -53.74 -8.94
N ILE A 183 24.07 -53.75 -7.59
CA ILE A 183 23.71 -52.59 -6.77
C ILE A 183 24.63 -51.40 -7.08
N ALA A 184 25.95 -51.63 -7.17
CA ALA A 184 26.92 -50.59 -7.49
C ALA A 184 26.70 -50.00 -8.89
N ILE A 185 26.36 -50.82 -9.89
CA ILE A 185 26.01 -50.36 -11.24
C ILE A 185 24.77 -49.48 -11.21
N ARG A 186 23.70 -49.91 -10.53
CA ARG A 186 22.45 -49.13 -10.42
C ARG A 186 22.63 -47.82 -9.65
N MET A 187 23.46 -47.82 -8.60
CA MET A 187 23.81 -46.60 -7.88
C MET A 187 24.56 -45.63 -8.77
N LYS A 188 25.52 -46.13 -9.57
CA LYS A 188 26.25 -45.32 -10.54
C LYS A 188 25.32 -44.70 -11.58
N ILE A 189 24.38 -45.48 -12.12
CA ILE A 189 23.37 -44.97 -13.06
C ILE A 189 22.53 -43.87 -12.39
N SER A 190 22.02 -44.12 -11.18
CA SER A 190 21.23 -43.11 -10.46
C SER A 190 22.04 -41.85 -10.12
N ALA A 191 23.34 -41.97 -9.85
CA ALA A 191 24.23 -40.82 -9.65
C ALA A 191 24.46 -40.02 -10.94
N GLN A 192 24.56 -40.70 -12.09
CA GLN A 192 24.65 -40.06 -13.40
C GLN A 192 23.34 -39.35 -13.77
N ASP A 193 22.19 -39.96 -13.47
CA ASP A 193 20.88 -39.34 -13.65
C ASP A 193 20.75 -38.07 -12.80
N LEU A 194 21.21 -38.12 -11.54
CA LEU A 194 21.24 -36.95 -10.66
C LEU A 194 22.13 -35.83 -11.22
N ASP A 195 23.34 -36.16 -11.70
CA ASP A 195 24.25 -35.19 -12.34
C ASP A 195 23.63 -34.58 -13.60
N CYS A 196 22.91 -35.38 -14.40
CA CYS A 196 22.16 -34.90 -15.56
C CYS A 196 21.06 -33.91 -15.17
N VAL A 197 20.27 -34.24 -14.14
CA VAL A 197 19.22 -33.35 -13.62
C VAL A 197 19.82 -32.04 -13.11
N ILE A 198 20.93 -32.07 -12.38
CA ILE A 198 21.61 -30.87 -11.87
C ILE A 198 22.10 -30.00 -13.04
N LYS A 199 22.74 -30.58 -14.06
CA LYS A 199 23.18 -29.84 -15.26
C LYS A 199 22.02 -29.16 -15.97
N GLN A 200 20.90 -29.86 -16.16
CA GLN A 200 19.70 -29.29 -16.78
C GLN A 200 19.09 -28.14 -15.98
N ILE A 201 19.24 -28.15 -14.64
CA ILE A 201 18.79 -27.05 -13.78
C ILE A 201 19.68 -25.83 -13.96
N ILE A 202 21.00 -26.01 -13.99
CA ILE A 202 21.99 -24.93 -14.15
C ILE A 202 21.92 -24.29 -15.55
N GLU A 203 21.70 -25.10 -16.60
CA GLU A 203 21.61 -24.59 -17.98
C GLU A 203 20.29 -23.84 -18.28
N LYS A 204 19.26 -24.01 -17.45
CA LYS A 204 17.94 -23.38 -17.63
C LYS A 204 17.62 -22.28 -16.60
N GLY A 205 18.44 -22.10 -15.58
CA GLY A 205 18.33 -21.04 -14.57
C GLY A 205 19.14 -19.82 -14.93
#